data_AF-A0AAN8HUS4-F1
#
_entry.id   AF-A0AAN8HUS4-F1
#
_cell.length_a   1.000
_cell.length_b   1.000
_cell.length_c   1.000
_cell.angle_alpha   90.00
_cell.angle_beta   90.00
_cell.angle_gamma   90.00
#
_symmetry.space_group_name_H-M   'P 1'
#
loop_
_entity.id
_entity.type
_entity.pdbx_description
1 polymer ?
#
loop_
_entity_poly.entity_id
_entity_poly.type
_entity_poly.pdbx_seq_one_letter_code
_entity_poly.pdbx_strand_id
1 'polypeptide(L)'
;MILIAQNRKLHIRDVLVHPLGPLPWALSNSDGSLRKTNKAALARELEKNVSPAEDMPEPSACIIDGMSLVQKLKGDDKTFQQLAETALSLALHEGARSRRIDVVFDVYWKTSIKNAERCNRGATSGTQWKNIAPGHNIHQWRKFLTNP
;
A
#
# COMPACT_ATOMS: atom_id res chain seq x y z
N MET A 1 -32.54 -12.57 -4.66
CA MET A 1 -32.38 -13.42 -5.87
C MET A 1 -32.33 -14.91 -5.55
N ILE A 2 -31.40 -15.40 -4.71
CA ILE A 2 -31.28 -16.85 -4.40
C ILE A 2 -32.56 -17.44 -3.79
N LEU A 3 -33.16 -16.78 -2.79
CA LEU A 3 -34.42 -17.24 -2.19
C LEU A 3 -35.58 -17.29 -3.20
N ILE A 4 -35.63 -16.35 -4.16
CA ILE A 4 -36.64 -16.32 -5.22
C ILE A 4 -36.40 -17.46 -6.20
N ALA A 5 -35.15 -17.72 -6.58
CA ALA A 5 -34.77 -18.82 -7.45
C ALA A 5 -35.14 -20.18 -6.83
N GLN A 6 -34.89 -20.36 -5.52
CA GLN A 6 -35.26 -21.57 -4.80
C GLN A 6 -36.78 -21.74 -4.72
N ASN A 7 -37.53 -20.67 -4.42
CA ASN A 7 -38.99 -20.71 -4.36
C ASN A 7 -39.61 -20.98 -5.75
N ARG A 8 -39.02 -20.42 -6.82
CA ARG A 8 -39.44 -20.64 -8.20
C ARG A 8 -38.88 -21.91 -8.85
N LYS A 9 -38.19 -22.76 -8.09
CA LYS A 9 -37.57 -24.02 -8.56
C LYS A 9 -36.65 -23.83 -9.78
N LEU A 10 -35.97 -22.68 -9.86
CA LEU A 10 -34.97 -22.42 -10.90
C LEU A 10 -33.71 -23.23 -10.62
N HIS A 11 -33.03 -23.68 -11.67
CA HIS A 11 -31.79 -24.41 -11.54
C HIS A 11 -30.68 -23.46 -11.06
N ILE A 12 -30.13 -23.72 -9.87
CA ILE A 12 -29.21 -22.77 -9.22
C ILE A 12 -27.93 -22.53 -10.03
N ARG A 13 -27.48 -23.54 -10.79
CA ARG A 13 -26.30 -23.42 -11.67
C ARG A 13 -26.51 -22.34 -12.74
N ASP A 14 -27.73 -22.26 -13.29
CA ASP A 14 -28.07 -21.31 -14.35
C ASP A 14 -28.27 -19.91 -13.77
N VAL A 15 -28.71 -19.82 -12.52
CA VAL A 15 -28.83 -18.54 -11.81
C VAL A 15 -27.45 -17.97 -11.46
N LEU A 16 -26.49 -18.81 -11.04
CA LEU A 16 -25.16 -18.39 -10.61
C LEU A 16 -24.20 -18.03 -11.76
N VAL A 17 -24.52 -18.35 -13.02
CA VAL A 17 -23.77 -17.87 -14.19
C VAL A 17 -24.10 -16.41 -14.55
N HIS A 18 -25.11 -15.82 -13.93
CA HIS A 18 -25.51 -14.44 -14.15
C HIS A 18 -25.24 -13.56 -12.91
N PRO A 19 -24.99 -12.24 -13.09
CA PRO A 19 -24.86 -11.32 -11.97
C PRO A 19 -26.17 -11.25 -11.16
N LEU A 20 -26.10 -11.60 -9.87
CA LEU A 20 -27.26 -11.59 -8.96
C LEU A 20 -27.55 -10.22 -8.33
N GLY A 21 -26.77 -9.22 -8.71
CA GLY A 21 -26.86 -7.83 -8.28
C GLY A 21 -26.10 -6.92 -9.23
N PRO A 22 -26.16 -5.60 -9.01
CA PRO A 22 -25.49 -4.61 -9.86
C PRO A 22 -23.96 -4.75 -9.86
N LEU A 23 -23.40 -5.40 -8.84
CA LEU A 23 -21.98 -5.68 -8.69
C LEU A 23 -21.74 -7.17 -8.36
N PRO A 24 -20.69 -7.80 -8.90
CA PRO A 24 -20.30 -9.15 -8.52
C PRO A 24 -19.92 -9.22 -7.03
N TRP A 25 -20.45 -10.20 -6.30
CA TRP A 25 -20.13 -10.43 -4.87
C TRP A 25 -18.68 -10.85 -4.61
N ALA A 26 -17.95 -11.21 -5.66
CA ALA A 26 -16.49 -11.36 -5.58
C ALA A 26 -15.77 -10.02 -5.32
N LEU A 27 -16.37 -8.90 -5.73
CA LEU A 27 -15.78 -7.56 -5.69
C LEU A 27 -16.50 -6.61 -4.71
N SER A 28 -17.75 -6.90 -4.33
CA SER A 28 -18.53 -6.06 -3.43
C SER A 28 -19.16 -6.82 -2.27
N ASN A 29 -19.37 -6.13 -1.16
CA ASN A 29 -20.22 -6.59 -0.06
C ASN A 29 -21.70 -6.49 -0.45
N SER A 30 -22.60 -6.99 0.40
CA SER A 30 -24.05 -6.99 0.15
C SER A 30 -24.68 -5.59 0.12
N ASP A 31 -24.02 -4.59 0.72
CA ASP A 31 -24.42 -3.18 0.69
C ASP A 31 -23.88 -2.42 -0.54
N GLY A 32 -23.17 -3.12 -1.44
CA GLY A 32 -22.54 -2.52 -2.63
C GLY A 32 -21.19 -1.85 -2.36
N SER A 33 -20.71 -1.83 -1.12
CA SER A 33 -19.36 -1.35 -0.80
C SER A 33 -18.30 -2.28 -1.36
N LEU A 34 -17.11 -1.75 -1.67
CA LEU A 34 -15.98 -2.53 -2.15
C LEU A 34 -15.56 -3.58 -1.10
N ARG A 35 -15.49 -4.84 -1.53
CA ARG A 35 -15.05 -5.94 -0.66
C ARG A 35 -13.54 -5.81 -0.42
N LYS A 36 -13.15 -5.51 0.82
CA LYS A 36 -11.74 -5.42 1.20
C LYS A 36 -11.12 -6.82 1.21
N THR A 37 -10.02 -6.98 0.52
CA THR A 37 -9.19 -8.20 0.58
C THR A 37 -7.87 -7.88 1.27
N ASN A 38 -7.27 -8.89 1.91
CA ASN A 38 -5.93 -8.73 2.45
C ASN A 38 -4.94 -8.66 1.28
N LYS A 39 -4.33 -7.49 1.07
CA LYS A 39 -3.37 -7.25 -0.01
C LYS A 39 -2.18 -8.24 0.01
N ALA A 40 -1.81 -8.74 1.18
CA ALA A 40 -0.73 -9.71 1.34
C ALA A 40 -1.14 -11.17 1.06
N ALA A 41 -2.43 -11.47 0.93
CA ALA A 41 -2.89 -12.84 0.72
C ALA A 41 -2.33 -13.41 -0.60
N LEU A 42 -2.39 -12.64 -1.69
CA LEU A 42 -1.86 -13.07 -2.98
C LEU A 42 -0.34 -13.26 -2.92
N ALA A 43 0.40 -12.32 -2.32
CA ALA A 43 1.85 -12.42 -2.19
C ALA A 43 2.25 -13.71 -1.45
N ARG A 44 1.60 -14.02 -0.32
CA ARG A 44 1.86 -15.24 0.45
C ARG A 44 1.56 -16.52 -0.35
N GLU A 45 0.47 -16.54 -1.13
CA GLU A 45 0.15 -17.70 -1.96
C GLU A 45 1.16 -17.88 -3.11
N LEU A 46 1.68 -16.79 -3.67
CA LEU A 46 2.75 -16.86 -4.67
C LEU A 46 4.08 -17.34 -4.06
N GLU A 47 4.42 -16.87 -2.86
CA GLU A 47 5.65 -17.25 -2.14
C GLU A 47 5.63 -18.71 -1.67
N LYS A 48 4.45 -19.28 -1.39
CA LYS A 48 4.29 -20.63 -0.82
C LYS A 48 5.03 -21.73 -1.59
N ASN A 49 5.16 -21.59 -2.90
CA ASN A 49 5.74 -22.60 -3.78
C ASN A 49 7.07 -22.15 -4.41
N VAL A 50 7.68 -21.09 -3.90
CA VAL A 50 8.93 -20.51 -4.42
C VAL A 50 9.98 -20.54 -3.33
N SER A 51 11.13 -21.14 -3.61
CA SER A 51 12.31 -21.00 -2.75
C SER A 51 12.89 -19.58 -2.92
N PRO A 52 13.27 -18.90 -1.83
CA PRO A 52 13.98 -17.62 -1.94
C PRO A 52 15.21 -17.75 -2.85
N ALA A 53 15.42 -16.78 -3.72
CA ALA A 53 16.67 -16.72 -4.48
C ALA A 53 17.81 -16.35 -3.52
N GLU A 54 18.78 -17.25 -3.37
CA GLU A 54 19.94 -17.02 -2.50
C GLU A 54 20.88 -15.94 -3.07
N ASP A 55 21.03 -15.95 -4.40
CA ASP A 55 21.88 -15.01 -5.13
C ASP A 55 21.10 -14.13 -6.08
N MET A 56 21.46 -12.84 -6.07
CA MET A 56 20.90 -11.84 -6.97
C MET A 56 21.83 -11.68 -8.18
N PRO A 57 21.38 -11.92 -9.42
CA PRO A 57 22.22 -11.76 -10.60
C PRO A 57 22.74 -10.34 -10.72
N GLU A 58 24.03 -10.18 -11.01
CA GLU A 58 24.64 -8.88 -11.29
C GLU A 58 24.64 -8.57 -12.80
N PRO A 59 24.44 -7.31 -13.21
CA PRO A 59 24.19 -6.14 -12.36
C PRO A 59 22.72 -6.07 -11.89
N SER A 60 22.51 -5.73 -10.61
CA SER A 60 21.18 -5.62 -10.02
C SER A 60 20.81 -4.17 -9.67
N ALA A 61 19.51 -3.93 -9.52
CA ALA A 61 18.94 -2.69 -9.01
C ALA A 61 18.07 -2.97 -7.78
N CYS A 62 18.24 -2.18 -6.72
CA CYS A 62 17.40 -2.21 -5.52
C CYS A 62 16.35 -1.10 -5.63
N ILE A 63 15.08 -1.47 -5.64
CA ILE A 63 13.97 -0.51 -5.64
C ILE A 63 13.32 -0.52 -4.26
N ILE A 64 13.36 0.63 -3.59
CA ILE A 64 12.88 0.81 -2.22
C ILE A 64 11.60 1.67 -2.26
N ASP A 65 10.53 1.19 -1.63
CA ASP A 65 9.35 2.02 -1.34
C ASP A 65 9.73 3.11 -0.33
N GLY A 66 9.82 4.34 -0.81
CA GLY A 66 10.24 5.50 -0.01
C GLY A 66 9.28 5.82 1.13
N MET A 67 7.97 5.60 0.96
CA MET A 67 7.02 5.82 2.05
C MET A 67 7.17 4.76 3.13
N SER A 68 7.43 3.50 2.75
CA SER A 68 7.77 2.44 3.69
C SER A 68 9.04 2.77 4.47
N LEU A 69 10.10 3.23 3.78
CA LEU A 69 11.36 3.65 4.41
C LEU A 69 11.12 4.75 5.45
N VAL A 70 10.38 5.80 5.10
CA VAL A 70 10.04 6.90 6.02
C VAL A 70 9.22 6.40 7.22
N GLN A 71 8.25 5.49 7.03
CA GLN A 71 7.45 4.94 8.12
C GLN A 71 8.25 4.08 9.11
N LYS A 72 9.37 3.50 8.69
CA LYS A 72 10.29 2.73 9.54
C LYS A 72 11.17 3.64 10.42
N LEU A 73 11.37 4.91 10.04
CA LEU A 73 12.20 5.83 10.81
C LEU A 73 11.62 6.10 12.20
N LYS A 74 12.51 6.31 13.17
CA LYS A 74 12.20 6.87 14.49
C LYS A 74 12.67 8.32 14.49
N GLY A 75 11.71 9.24 14.37
CA GLY A 75 11.98 10.67 14.24
C GLY A 75 11.72 11.51 15.47
N ASP A 76 11.19 10.93 16.55
CA ASP A 76 10.96 11.67 17.79
C ASP A 76 12.31 12.17 18.34
N ASP A 77 12.33 13.46 18.69
CA ASP A 77 13.46 14.24 19.18
C ASP A 77 14.68 14.28 18.25
N LYS A 78 14.47 14.06 16.94
CA LYS A 78 15.49 14.25 15.90
C LYS A 78 15.26 15.51 15.09
N THR A 79 16.33 16.01 14.50
CA THR A 79 16.25 17.01 13.43
C THR A 79 15.95 16.36 12.09
N PHE A 80 15.43 17.13 11.12
CA PHE A 80 15.27 16.64 9.75
C PHE A 80 16.59 16.24 9.10
N GLN A 81 17.72 16.88 9.46
CA GLN A 81 19.04 16.47 9.01
C GLN A 81 19.38 15.05 9.47
N GLN A 82 19.26 14.78 10.77
CA GLN A 82 19.54 13.46 11.34
C GLN A 82 18.63 12.38 10.74
N LEU A 83 17.38 12.73 10.43
CA LEU A 83 16.45 11.82 9.76
C LEU A 83 16.86 11.54 8.31
N ALA A 84 17.30 12.55 7.56
CA ALA A 84 17.80 12.36 6.20
C ALA A 84 19.05 11.46 6.19
N GLU A 85 19.99 11.67 7.11
CA GLU A 85 21.18 10.83 7.28
C GLU A 85 20.80 9.38 7.63
N THR A 86 19.83 9.20 8.53
CA THR A 86 19.30 7.87 8.89
C THR A 86 18.64 7.19 7.69
N ALA A 87 17.81 7.92 6.93
CA ALA A 87 17.11 7.38 5.76
C ALA A 87 18.09 6.97 4.65
N LEU A 88 19.10 7.79 4.39
CA LEU A 88 20.15 7.49 3.42
C LEU A 88 20.94 6.25 3.85
N SER A 89 21.34 6.17 5.13
CA SER A 89 22.07 5.02 5.67
C SER A 89 21.28 3.72 5.51
N LEU A 90 19.97 3.76 5.78
CA LEU A 90 19.09 2.61 5.56
C LEU A 90 18.99 2.23 4.08
N ALA A 91 18.84 3.19 3.18
CA ALA A 91 18.76 2.92 1.74
C ALA A 91 20.06 2.29 1.20
N LEU A 92 21.22 2.82 1.61
CA LEU A 92 22.53 2.29 1.24
C LEU A 92 22.76 0.88 1.80
N HIS A 93 22.30 0.63 3.03
CA HIS A 93 22.39 -0.69 3.64
C HIS A 93 21.51 -1.73 2.90
N GLU A 94 20.24 -1.41 2.64
CA GLU A 94 19.31 -2.28 1.91
C GLU A 94 19.81 -2.59 0.49
N GLY A 95 20.41 -1.60 -0.18
CA GLY A 95 20.93 -1.73 -1.54
C GLY A 95 22.42 -2.04 -1.64
N ALA A 96 23.09 -2.46 -0.56
CA ALA A 96 24.57 -2.56 -0.52
C ALA A 96 25.18 -3.49 -1.58
N ARG A 97 24.43 -4.50 -2.04
CA ARG A 97 24.84 -5.44 -3.11
C ARG A 97 24.30 -5.09 -4.49
N SER A 98 23.71 -3.91 -4.64
CA SER A 98 23.08 -3.48 -5.89
C SER A 98 23.90 -2.38 -6.55
N ARG A 99 24.04 -2.46 -7.86
CA ARG A 99 24.75 -1.45 -8.65
C ARG A 99 23.99 -0.12 -8.71
N ARG A 100 22.67 -0.17 -8.51
CA ARG A 100 21.79 0.99 -8.49
C ARG A 100 20.77 0.86 -7.36
N ILE A 101 20.47 1.98 -6.70
CA ILE A 101 19.45 2.08 -5.66
C ILE A 101 18.46 3.17 -6.08
N ASP A 102 17.18 2.81 -6.18
CA ASP A 102 16.08 3.71 -6.51
C ASP A 102 15.10 3.79 -5.33
N VAL A 103 15.06 4.92 -4.64
CA VAL A 103 14.06 5.19 -3.60
C VAL A 103 12.86 5.88 -4.24
N VAL A 104 11.73 5.18 -4.34
CA VAL A 104 10.57 5.61 -5.10
C VAL A 104 9.44 6.03 -4.17
N PHE A 105 8.96 7.26 -4.32
CA PHE A 105 7.81 7.78 -3.58
C PHE A 105 6.54 7.72 -4.42
N ASP A 106 5.42 7.42 -3.77
CA ASP A 106 4.10 7.44 -4.41
C ASP A 106 3.76 8.85 -4.92
N VAL A 107 3.26 8.92 -6.15
CA VAL A 107 2.64 10.15 -6.67
C VAL A 107 1.13 10.07 -6.48
N TYR A 108 0.53 11.16 -5.99
CA TYR A 108 -0.89 11.23 -5.68
C TYR A 108 -1.68 11.92 -6.80
N TRP A 109 -2.42 11.11 -7.57
CA TRP A 109 -3.27 11.57 -8.68
C TRP A 109 -4.73 11.42 -8.28
N LYS A 110 -5.55 12.45 -8.57
CA LYS A 110 -6.99 12.47 -8.22
C LYS A 110 -7.79 11.38 -8.95
N THR A 111 -7.43 11.07 -10.19
CA THR A 111 -8.11 10.06 -11.04
C THR A 111 -7.61 8.63 -10.80
N SER A 112 -6.84 8.37 -9.75
CA SER A 112 -6.31 7.03 -9.47
C SER A 112 -7.40 6.08 -8.97
N ILE A 113 -7.31 4.80 -9.35
CA ILE A 113 -8.12 3.69 -8.79
C ILE A 113 -8.02 3.63 -7.26
N LYS A 114 -6.88 4.07 -6.67
CA LYS A 114 -6.69 4.13 -5.21
C LYS A 114 -7.44 5.28 -4.53
N ASN A 115 -8.05 6.20 -5.27
CA ASN A 115 -8.68 7.39 -4.70
C ASN A 115 -9.84 7.03 -3.75
N ALA A 116 -10.67 6.05 -4.11
CA ALA A 116 -11.77 5.59 -3.25
C ALA A 116 -11.27 5.05 -1.90
N GLU A 117 -10.19 4.26 -1.91
CA GLU A 117 -9.56 3.76 -0.67
C GLU A 117 -8.92 4.89 0.15
N ARG A 118 -8.38 5.94 -0.49
CA ARG A 118 -7.84 7.12 0.20
C ARG A 118 -8.96 7.92 0.90
N CYS A 119 -10.08 8.14 0.21
CA CYS A 119 -11.25 8.78 0.79
C CYS A 119 -11.77 7.98 2.01
N ASN A 120 -11.82 6.65 1.91
CA ASN A 120 -12.21 5.78 3.02
C ASN A 120 -11.26 5.83 4.23
N ARG A 121 -9.99 6.21 4.03
CA ARG A 121 -9.02 6.41 5.12
C ARG A 121 -9.12 7.78 5.78
N GLY A 122 -10.09 8.61 5.36
CA GLY A 122 -10.30 9.96 5.91
C GLY A 122 -9.32 11.01 5.36
N ALA A 123 -8.57 10.69 4.30
CA ALA A 123 -7.66 11.64 3.66
C ALA A 123 -8.42 12.58 2.72
N THR A 124 -9.22 13.49 3.29
CA THR A 124 -9.88 14.58 2.54
C THR A 124 -8.96 15.79 2.36
N SER A 125 -7.95 15.95 3.22
CA SER A 125 -6.97 17.03 3.18
C SER A 125 -5.60 16.57 3.72
N GLY A 126 -4.55 16.64 2.89
CA GLY A 126 -3.17 16.39 3.32
C GLY A 126 -2.46 17.68 3.76
N THR A 127 -1.52 17.60 4.70
CA THR A 127 -0.75 18.77 5.13
C THR A 127 0.56 18.83 4.36
N GLN A 128 0.74 19.86 3.53
CA GLN A 128 2.01 20.11 2.87
C GLN A 128 2.90 21.06 3.70
N TRP A 129 4.02 20.54 4.17
CA TRP A 129 5.06 21.34 4.82
C TRP A 129 6.00 21.95 3.76
N LYS A 130 6.34 23.23 3.92
CA LYS A 130 7.28 23.95 3.05
C LYS A 130 8.41 24.52 3.91
N ASN A 131 9.57 24.76 3.29
CA ASN A 131 10.75 25.36 3.94
C ASN A 131 11.21 24.59 5.19
N ILE A 132 11.29 23.27 5.08
CA ILE A 132 11.81 22.41 6.16
C ILE A 132 13.30 22.68 6.31
N ALA A 133 13.69 23.32 7.42
CA ALA A 133 15.09 23.58 7.72
C ALA A 133 15.74 22.34 8.36
N PRO A 134 17.04 22.08 8.09
CA PRO A 134 17.74 20.91 8.61
C PRO A 134 17.70 20.78 10.14
N GLY A 135 17.74 21.91 10.85
CA GLY A 135 17.78 21.96 12.32
C GLY A 135 16.42 21.94 13.02
N HIS A 136 15.29 21.86 12.30
CA HIS A 136 13.98 21.77 12.96
C HIS A 136 13.82 20.41 13.65
N ASN A 137 13.51 20.45 14.95
CA ASN A 137 13.24 19.25 15.75
C ASN A 137 11.84 18.72 15.50
N ILE A 138 11.71 17.40 15.53
CA ILE A 138 10.42 16.71 15.39
C ILE A 138 10.06 16.05 16.72
N HIS A 139 8.95 16.47 17.33
CA HIS A 139 8.52 15.93 18.63
C HIS A 139 7.44 14.84 18.53
N GLN A 140 6.75 14.74 17.40
CA GLN A 140 5.65 13.78 17.21
C GLN A 140 5.70 13.18 15.81
N TRP A 141 6.71 12.35 15.55
CA TRP A 141 6.96 11.76 14.23
C TRP A 141 5.77 10.96 13.70
N ARG A 142 5.16 10.13 14.53
CA ARG A 142 3.98 9.35 14.12
C ARG A 142 2.81 10.24 13.72
N LYS A 143 2.58 11.32 14.48
CA LYS A 143 1.52 12.29 14.17
C LYS A 143 1.83 13.06 12.89
N PHE A 144 3.10 13.42 12.68
CA PHE A 144 3.59 14.07 11.47
C PHE A 144 3.31 13.22 10.23
N LEU A 145 3.41 11.88 10.33
CA LEU A 145 3.14 10.96 9.22
C LEU A 145 1.65 10.62 9.01
N THR A 146 0.77 10.82 10.00
CA THR A 146 -0.67 10.44 9.90
C THR A 146 -1.53 11.38 9.06
N ASN A 147 -1.00 12.55 8.65
CA ASN A 147 -1.71 13.49 7.75
C ASN A 147 -1.01 13.64 6.38
N PRO A 148 -0.88 12.56 5.59
CA PRO A 148 -0.37 12.64 4.22
C PRO A 148 -1.36 13.34 3.28
#